data_AF-A0A6J2TPM7-F1
#
_entry.id   AF-A0A6J2TPM7-F1
#
_cell.length_a   1.000
_cell.length_b   1.000
_cell.length_c   1.000
_cell.angle_alpha   90.00
_cell.angle_beta   90.00
_cell.angle_gamma   90.00
#
_symmetry.space_group_name_H-M   'P 1'
#
loop_
_entity.id
_entity.type
_entity.pdbx_description
1 polymer ?
#
loop_
_entity_poly.entity_id
_entity_poly.type
_entity_poly.pdbx_seq_one_letter_code
_entity_poly.pdbx_strand_id
1 'polypeptide(L)'
;MNVRPWLIMLFAGGLGSLAQPQIPSDMKTFNIVEWRSDKNENFSADLHKNPQLVAEKRGYPFTKTELELYAESIKLVKNENCRRDLNATLRGIINANPWATALYDATVKSAVGIESAVLHQFGHYDQCLNQHKFVDRQRYSDNTDVPSVRAQYCLVSVYINGLNVHDINSRATQQTPHQDPGQITESFWGVCVPDSCGIDDINIHLSNWLQHEVVGDPSLCQTTDSTSLQMSKAMFVYACIILFFVLLSVLSTLYHAYLLTFRATDDKMTAKEGNQTLIMALLSFSIIENTKKLFQASKDQLGLNSINGIKALAMLLILAGHALSFILGGPMYNSKFINEQLRLPTFSFLTNSLLFVDTFLLLSGFLFCRILLIELERRRGKLNVLVLYVARYIRLTPAYMAIIGFYMTWFPYVGSGPIWKQRISLEQQRCQSSWWLNILYINNYINTDLLCMFQSWYLSVDSQLFFVAPIVIYITYRSRLIGLRLLYALVVITAAIPFAVTYVEQLDPTLMVYAE
;
A
#
# COMPACT_ATOMS: atom_id res chain seq x y z
N MET A 1 20.74 -4.96 43.10
CA MET A 1 21.45 -4.40 41.94
C MET A 1 21.53 -5.47 40.86
N ASN A 2 20.59 -5.44 39.92
CA ASN A 2 20.48 -6.38 38.80
C ASN A 2 19.83 -5.60 37.66
N VAL A 3 20.59 -5.26 36.63
CA VAL A 3 20.08 -4.68 35.38
C VAL A 3 20.16 -5.79 34.33
N ARG A 4 18.99 -6.29 33.91
CA ARG A 4 18.83 -7.29 32.84
C ARG A 4 18.53 -6.61 31.49
N PRO A 5 18.96 -7.21 30.38
CA PRO A 5 18.82 -6.65 29.03
C PRO A 5 17.49 -7.06 28.38
N TRP A 6 16.79 -6.09 27.77
CA TRP A 6 15.61 -6.30 26.92
C TRP A 6 15.96 -5.94 25.48
N LEU A 7 16.39 -6.92 24.70
CA LEU A 7 16.50 -6.83 23.23
C LEU A 7 16.72 -8.25 22.71
N ILE A 8 15.65 -9.03 22.59
CA ILE A 8 15.47 -10.25 21.78
C ILE A 8 14.04 -10.72 22.10
N MET A 9 13.05 -10.36 21.27
CA MET A 9 11.76 -11.08 21.14
C MET A 9 11.08 -10.61 19.85
N LEU A 10 11.72 -10.88 18.72
CA LEU A 10 11.06 -10.92 17.41
C LEU A 10 11.49 -12.23 16.75
N PHE A 11 10.49 -13.07 16.44
CA PHE A 11 10.49 -14.32 15.68
C PHE A 11 10.62 -15.67 16.44
N ALA A 12 9.59 -16.50 16.19
CA ALA A 12 9.37 -17.92 16.51
C ALA A 12 9.08 -18.23 17.99
N GLY A 13 7.98 -18.88 18.40
CA GLY A 13 6.92 -19.64 17.75
C GLY A 13 6.23 -20.47 18.84
N GLY A 14 5.04 -21.03 18.59
CA GLY A 14 4.52 -22.09 19.47
C GLY A 14 3.01 -22.08 19.66
N LEU A 15 2.36 -23.00 18.95
CA LEU A 15 1.09 -23.61 19.35
C LEU A 15 1.15 -24.03 20.83
N GLY A 16 0.19 -23.57 21.62
CA GLY A 16 0.05 -23.94 23.03
C GLY A 16 -1.32 -23.53 23.54
N SER A 17 -2.22 -24.50 23.59
CA SER A 17 -3.49 -24.53 24.32
C SER A 17 -3.61 -23.49 25.44
N LEU A 18 -4.57 -22.57 25.30
CA LEU A 18 -5.05 -21.77 26.43
C LEU A 18 -6.57 -21.92 26.57
N ALA A 19 -6.89 -22.41 27.76
CA ALA A 19 -8.18 -22.66 28.38
C ALA A 19 -9.30 -21.65 28.05
N GLN A 20 -10.50 -22.19 27.93
CA GLN A 20 -11.78 -21.48 27.97
C GLN A 20 -11.87 -20.59 29.23
N PRO A 21 -12.39 -19.35 29.13
CA PRO A 21 -12.80 -18.60 30.30
C PRO A 21 -14.14 -19.16 30.83
N GLN A 22 -14.17 -19.53 32.11
CA GLN A 22 -15.39 -19.81 32.84
C GLN A 22 -16.25 -18.52 32.93
N ILE A 23 -17.49 -18.62 32.46
CA ILE A 23 -18.52 -17.59 32.57
C ILE A 23 -19.13 -17.69 33.99
N PRO A 24 -19.26 -16.58 34.74
CA PRO A 24 -19.96 -16.57 36.02
C PRO A 24 -21.44 -16.92 35.83
N SER A 25 -21.92 -17.88 36.60
CA SER A 25 -23.28 -18.40 36.59
C SER A 25 -24.25 -17.48 37.35
N ASP A 26 -24.48 -16.26 36.86
CA ASP A 26 -25.57 -15.39 37.31
C ASP A 26 -25.92 -14.35 36.24
N MET A 27 -26.57 -14.81 35.16
CA MET A 27 -27.29 -13.91 34.26
C MET A 27 -28.65 -14.54 33.97
N LYS A 28 -29.69 -13.92 34.55
CA LYS A 28 -31.09 -14.28 34.37
C LYS A 28 -31.39 -14.45 32.88
N THR A 29 -31.96 -15.59 32.54
CA THR A 29 -32.58 -15.91 31.25
C THR A 29 -33.46 -14.75 30.79
N PHE A 30 -32.99 -13.99 29.79
CA PHE A 30 -33.88 -13.18 28.98
C PHE A 30 -34.60 -14.12 28.02
N ASN A 31 -35.91 -14.25 28.22
CA ASN A 31 -36.79 -15.03 27.36
C ASN A 31 -36.63 -14.56 25.91
N ILE A 32 -36.29 -15.50 25.03
CA ILE A 32 -36.45 -15.34 23.58
C ILE A 32 -37.95 -15.26 23.34
N VAL A 33 -38.45 -14.05 23.10
CA VAL A 33 -39.84 -13.86 22.66
C VAL A 33 -39.89 -14.13 21.16
N GLU A 34 -40.38 -15.30 20.81
CA GLU A 34 -40.77 -15.69 19.46
C GLU A 34 -41.97 -14.81 19.04
N TRP A 35 -41.76 -13.82 18.16
CA TRP A 35 -42.85 -12.95 17.69
C TRP A 35 -43.35 -13.37 16.30
N ARG A 36 -44.62 -13.77 16.30
CA ARG A 36 -45.43 -14.23 15.18
C ARG A 36 -45.71 -13.09 14.20
N SER A 37 -45.59 -13.40 12.91
CA SER A 37 -45.92 -12.52 11.78
C SER A 37 -47.44 -12.39 11.63
N ASP A 38 -48.00 -11.22 11.93
CA ASP A 38 -49.35 -10.86 11.49
C ASP A 38 -49.31 -10.09 10.16
N LYS A 39 -50.15 -10.58 9.23
CA LYS A 39 -50.28 -10.18 7.83
C LYS A 39 -51.11 -8.91 7.68
N ASN A 40 -50.77 -8.15 6.63
CA ASN A 40 -51.61 -7.19 5.90
C ASN A 40 -52.14 -5.98 6.69
N GLU A 41 -51.47 -4.84 6.54
CA GLU A 41 -52.14 -3.52 6.51
C GLU A 41 -51.28 -2.49 5.76
N ASN A 42 -51.94 -1.60 5.02
CA ASN A 42 -51.36 -0.69 4.02
C ASN A 42 -50.45 0.40 4.62
N PHE A 43 -49.16 0.09 4.76
CA PHE A 43 -48.08 0.94 5.31
C PHE A 43 -47.89 2.31 4.63
N SER A 44 -48.34 2.49 3.38
CA SER A 44 -48.17 3.76 2.64
C SER A 44 -49.13 4.87 3.11
N ALA A 45 -50.22 4.54 3.82
CA ALA A 45 -51.17 5.53 4.33
C ALA A 45 -50.82 6.00 5.76
N ASP A 46 -50.10 5.17 6.54
CA ASP A 46 -49.79 5.45 7.95
C ASP A 46 -48.54 6.31 8.15
N LEU A 47 -47.61 6.34 7.19
CA LEU A 47 -46.48 7.27 7.21
C LEU A 47 -46.94 8.75 7.21
N HIS A 48 -48.10 9.04 6.61
CA HIS A 48 -48.68 10.38 6.62
C HIS A 48 -49.49 10.71 7.86
N LYS A 49 -49.90 9.71 8.66
CA LYS A 49 -50.86 9.91 9.76
C LYS A 49 -50.23 9.84 11.15
N ASN A 50 -49.18 9.04 11.38
CA ASN A 50 -48.51 9.05 12.69
C ASN A 50 -47.12 8.38 12.68
N PRO A 51 -46.03 9.13 12.38
CA PRO A 51 -44.66 8.60 12.48
C PRO A 51 -44.26 8.17 13.91
N GLN A 52 -45.04 8.56 14.92
CA GLN A 52 -44.77 8.32 16.35
C GLN A 52 -44.95 6.85 16.77
N LEU A 53 -45.89 6.10 16.18
CA LEU A 53 -46.24 4.74 16.63
C LEU A 53 -45.35 3.63 16.04
N VAL A 54 -44.72 3.90 14.89
CA VAL A 54 -43.82 2.93 14.25
C VAL A 54 -42.45 3.00 14.89
N ALA A 55 -41.89 4.20 15.11
CA ALA A 55 -40.53 4.38 15.61
C ALA A 55 -40.32 3.88 17.07
N GLU A 56 -41.33 4.01 17.93
CA GLU A 56 -41.20 3.77 19.37
C GLU A 56 -41.29 2.27 19.76
N LYS A 57 -41.93 1.43 18.94
CA LYS A 57 -42.16 0.00 19.26
C LYS A 57 -41.08 -0.97 18.78
N ARG A 58 -40.14 -0.54 17.92
CA ARG A 58 -39.16 -1.45 17.28
C ARG A 58 -37.68 -1.04 17.40
N GLY A 59 -37.36 0.08 18.07
CA GLY A 59 -35.96 0.46 18.36
C GLY A 59 -35.14 0.69 17.10
N TYR A 60 -35.34 1.82 16.44
CA TYR A 60 -34.64 2.18 15.20
C TYR A 60 -33.40 3.04 15.47
N PRO A 61 -32.41 3.04 14.55
CA PRO A 61 -31.18 3.80 14.72
C PRO A 61 -31.32 5.30 14.41
N PHE A 62 -32.54 5.80 14.14
CA PHE A 62 -32.83 7.21 13.89
C PHE A 62 -33.53 7.84 15.09
N THR A 63 -33.08 9.02 15.49
CA THR A 63 -33.94 9.98 16.19
C THR A 63 -35.03 10.49 15.25
N LYS A 64 -36.11 11.03 15.82
CA LYS A 64 -37.21 11.61 15.03
C LYS A 64 -36.72 12.69 14.05
N THR A 65 -35.84 13.56 14.52
CA THR A 65 -35.26 14.65 13.71
C THR A 65 -34.40 14.11 12.58
N GLU A 66 -33.54 13.13 12.84
CA GLU A 66 -32.71 12.53 11.79
C GLU A 66 -33.55 11.83 10.72
N LEU A 67 -34.64 11.16 11.12
CA LEU A 67 -35.56 10.53 10.19
C LEU A 67 -36.26 11.56 9.30
N GLU A 68 -36.69 12.70 9.86
CA GLU A 68 -37.29 13.82 9.13
C GLU A 68 -36.28 14.42 8.14
N LEU A 69 -35.05 14.70 8.58
CA LEU A 69 -33.98 15.23 7.72
C LEU A 69 -33.63 14.26 6.58
N TYR A 70 -33.51 12.97 6.88
CA TYR A 70 -33.27 11.95 5.87
C TYR A 70 -34.41 11.93 4.84
N ALA A 71 -35.67 11.89 5.29
CA ALA A 71 -36.83 11.85 4.40
C ALA A 71 -36.98 13.11 3.53
N GLU A 72 -36.76 14.31 4.09
CA GLU A 72 -36.81 15.56 3.34
C GLU A 72 -35.69 15.65 2.30
N SER A 73 -34.47 15.21 2.65
CA SER A 73 -33.34 15.23 1.72
C SER A 73 -33.60 14.39 0.45
N ILE A 74 -34.31 13.26 0.55
CA ILE A 74 -34.69 12.42 -0.60
C ILE A 74 -35.57 13.18 -1.59
N LYS A 75 -36.45 14.08 -1.12
CA LYS A 75 -37.34 14.84 -2.00
C LYS A 75 -36.58 15.84 -2.88
N LEU A 76 -35.43 16.31 -2.42
CA LEU A 76 -34.56 17.26 -3.12
C LEU A 76 -33.71 16.60 -4.21
N VAL A 77 -33.55 15.28 -4.17
CA VAL A 77 -32.80 14.50 -5.16
C VAL A 77 -33.50 14.57 -6.52
N LYS A 78 -32.71 14.93 -7.55
CA LYS A 78 -33.21 15.18 -8.90
C LYS A 78 -33.46 13.88 -9.66
N ASN A 79 -32.53 12.93 -9.58
CA ASN A 79 -32.61 11.67 -10.30
C ASN A 79 -33.69 10.75 -9.72
N GLU A 80 -34.64 10.33 -10.56
CA GLU A 80 -35.78 9.53 -10.13
C GLU A 80 -35.40 8.11 -9.67
N ASN A 81 -34.36 7.51 -10.27
CA ASN A 81 -33.88 6.18 -9.90
C ASN A 81 -33.19 6.23 -8.53
N CYS A 82 -32.28 7.20 -8.34
CA CYS A 82 -31.66 7.44 -7.04
C CYS A 82 -32.71 7.72 -5.96
N ARG A 83 -33.70 8.59 -6.24
CA ARG A 83 -34.77 8.91 -5.30
C ARG A 83 -35.61 7.67 -4.94
N ARG A 84 -35.92 6.82 -5.92
CA ARG A 84 -36.65 5.56 -5.70
C ARG A 84 -35.85 4.62 -4.80
N ASP A 85 -34.56 4.47 -5.05
CA ASP A 85 -33.70 3.55 -4.33
C ASP A 85 -33.37 4.05 -2.92
N LEU A 86 -33.18 5.36 -2.73
CA LEU A 86 -33.07 5.98 -1.42
C LEU A 86 -34.36 5.80 -0.60
N ASN A 87 -35.54 5.95 -1.22
CA ASN A 87 -36.82 5.72 -0.55
C ASN A 87 -37.02 4.23 -0.20
N ALA A 88 -36.60 3.31 -1.07
CA ALA A 88 -36.59 1.88 -0.78
C ALA A 88 -35.64 1.56 0.38
N THR A 89 -34.47 2.18 0.41
CA THR A 89 -33.48 2.06 1.49
C THR A 89 -34.05 2.58 2.80
N LEU A 90 -34.66 3.77 2.82
CA LEU A 90 -35.32 4.35 4.00
C LEU A 90 -36.40 3.42 4.55
N ARG A 91 -37.30 2.92 3.69
CA ARG A 91 -38.33 1.95 4.07
C ARG A 91 -37.71 0.66 4.61
N GLY A 92 -36.62 0.20 4.00
CA GLY A 92 -35.86 -0.95 4.47
C GLY A 92 -35.31 -0.74 5.88
N ILE A 93 -34.75 0.43 6.17
CA ILE A 93 -34.24 0.78 7.50
C ILE A 93 -35.39 0.82 8.53
N ILE A 94 -36.52 1.46 8.18
CA ILE A 94 -37.72 1.51 9.02
C ILE A 94 -38.36 0.11 9.19
N ASN A 95 -38.12 -0.83 8.29
CA ASN A 95 -38.58 -2.21 8.46
C ASN A 95 -37.53 -3.12 9.11
N ALA A 96 -36.38 -2.57 9.52
CA ALA A 96 -35.23 -3.30 10.06
C ALA A 96 -34.75 -4.43 9.11
N ASN A 97 -34.85 -4.21 7.80
CA ASN A 97 -34.36 -5.14 6.80
C ASN A 97 -32.83 -5.20 6.86
N PRO A 98 -32.20 -6.40 6.99
CA PRO A 98 -30.77 -6.53 7.20
C PRO A 98 -29.89 -5.84 6.14
N TRP A 99 -30.29 -5.86 4.87
CA TRP A 99 -29.53 -5.20 3.80
C TRP A 99 -29.53 -3.67 3.93
N ALA A 100 -30.66 -3.08 4.35
CA ALA A 100 -30.84 -1.63 4.43
C ALA A 100 -30.21 -1.08 5.70
N THR A 101 -30.34 -1.81 6.81
CA THR A 101 -29.64 -1.47 8.05
C THR A 101 -28.12 -1.60 7.89
N ALA A 102 -27.63 -2.61 7.14
CA ALA A 102 -26.21 -2.73 6.84
C ALA A 102 -25.67 -1.55 6.00
N LEU A 103 -26.45 -1.04 5.04
CA LEU A 103 -26.10 0.15 4.25
C LEU A 103 -25.99 1.39 5.13
N TYR A 104 -27.01 1.60 5.97
CA TYR A 104 -27.00 2.69 6.94
C TYR A 104 -25.81 2.58 7.87
N ASP A 105 -25.58 1.42 8.48
CA ASP A 105 -24.51 1.15 9.42
C ASP A 105 -23.11 1.39 8.81
N ALA A 106 -22.90 1.01 7.54
CA ALA A 106 -21.63 1.24 6.85
C ALA A 106 -21.29 2.72 6.57
N THR A 107 -22.29 3.61 6.58
CA THR A 107 -22.14 5.05 6.30
C THR A 107 -21.65 5.81 7.54
N VAL A 108 -20.79 6.82 7.37
CA VAL A 108 -20.43 7.75 8.46
C VAL A 108 -21.56 8.76 8.68
N LYS A 109 -21.96 8.97 9.94
CA LYS A 109 -23.07 9.88 10.31
C LYS A 109 -22.60 11.11 11.08
N SER A 110 -21.48 11.00 11.78
CA SER A 110 -20.93 12.04 12.63
C SER A 110 -19.43 11.91 12.72
N ALA A 111 -18.74 13.03 12.89
CA ALA A 111 -17.31 13.00 13.06
C ALA A 111 -16.86 12.63 14.48
N VAL A 112 -15.76 11.88 14.58
CA VAL A 112 -15.08 11.60 15.86
C VAL A 112 -13.62 12.01 15.78
N GLY A 113 -13.12 12.71 16.82
CA GLY A 113 -11.69 12.98 16.97
C GLY A 113 -11.11 14.09 16.07
N ILE A 114 -11.92 14.97 15.48
CA ILE A 114 -11.42 16.05 14.60
C ILE A 114 -10.35 16.93 15.27
N GLU A 115 -10.54 17.30 16.55
CA GLU A 115 -9.54 18.11 17.27
C GLU A 115 -8.21 17.37 17.50
N SER A 116 -8.22 16.03 17.42
CA SER A 116 -7.03 15.16 17.45
C SER A 116 -6.49 14.85 16.04
N ALA A 117 -6.94 15.60 15.02
CA ALA A 117 -6.59 15.45 13.60
C ALA A 117 -7.10 14.15 12.94
N VAL A 118 -8.24 13.60 13.40
CA VAL A 118 -8.88 12.48 12.70
C VAL A 118 -9.75 13.00 11.55
N LEU A 119 -9.12 13.22 10.40
CA LEU A 119 -9.79 13.80 9.24
C LEU A 119 -10.45 12.75 8.34
N HIS A 120 -9.91 11.53 8.29
CA HIS A 120 -10.43 10.45 7.47
C HIS A 120 -11.27 9.47 8.28
N GLN A 121 -12.55 9.37 7.90
CA GLN A 121 -13.52 8.50 8.53
C GLN A 121 -14.09 7.60 7.45
N PHE A 122 -13.57 6.39 7.33
CA PHE A 122 -13.88 5.54 6.17
C PHE A 122 -15.22 4.81 6.23
N GLY A 123 -15.91 4.83 7.38
CA GLY A 123 -17.06 3.95 7.59
C GLY A 123 -16.67 2.48 7.41
N HIS A 124 -17.64 1.61 7.12
CA HIS A 124 -17.40 0.18 6.92
C HIS A 124 -17.41 -0.19 5.43
N TYR A 125 -16.30 0.09 4.74
CA TYR A 125 -16.12 -0.16 3.28
C TYR A 125 -16.54 -1.58 2.84
N ASP A 126 -16.00 -2.61 3.49
CA ASP A 126 -16.27 -4.00 3.07
C ASP A 126 -17.74 -4.41 3.26
N GLN A 127 -18.42 -3.84 4.26
CA GLN A 127 -19.83 -4.09 4.52
C GLN A 127 -20.70 -3.43 3.45
N CYS A 128 -20.33 -2.22 3.02
CA CYS A 128 -21.01 -1.52 1.94
C CYS A 128 -20.99 -2.31 0.63
N LEU A 129 -19.81 -2.81 0.22
CA LEU A 129 -19.66 -3.47 -1.08
C LEU A 129 -20.02 -4.96 -1.10
N ASN A 130 -20.06 -5.63 0.05
CA ASN A 130 -20.42 -7.06 0.15
C ASN A 130 -21.90 -7.27 0.54
N GLN A 131 -22.82 -6.57 -0.13
CA GLN A 131 -24.25 -6.60 0.18
C GLN A 131 -24.88 -8.00 0.15
N HIS A 132 -24.36 -8.93 -0.67
CA HIS A 132 -24.89 -10.30 -0.79
C HIS A 132 -24.90 -11.06 0.54
N LYS A 133 -24.08 -10.67 1.53
CA LYS A 133 -24.09 -11.27 2.87
C LYS A 133 -25.35 -10.93 3.68
N PHE A 134 -26.06 -9.88 3.31
CA PHE A 134 -27.21 -9.34 4.05
C PHE A 134 -28.56 -9.59 3.35
N VAL A 135 -28.56 -10.39 2.27
CA VAL A 135 -29.76 -10.84 1.58
C VAL A 135 -30.12 -12.24 2.09
N ASP A 136 -31.22 -12.35 2.82
CA ASP A 136 -31.71 -13.63 3.34
C ASP A 136 -32.31 -14.48 2.20
N ARG A 137 -31.47 -15.35 1.62
CA ARG A 137 -31.88 -16.28 0.55
C ARG A 137 -32.92 -17.32 1.02
N GLN A 138 -33.08 -17.56 2.31
CA GLN A 138 -34.01 -18.58 2.82
C GLN A 138 -35.43 -18.03 3.06
N ARG A 139 -35.59 -16.71 3.20
CA ARG A 139 -36.89 -16.07 3.45
C ARG A 139 -37.65 -15.66 2.19
N TYR A 140 -36.98 -15.52 1.05
CA TYR A 140 -37.58 -15.17 -0.25
C TYR A 140 -37.52 -16.36 -1.22
N SER A 141 -38.48 -17.27 -1.08
CA SER A 141 -38.68 -18.41 -2.00
C SER A 141 -39.62 -18.08 -3.16
N ASP A 142 -40.04 -16.83 -3.31
CA ASP A 142 -40.90 -16.41 -4.41
C ASP A 142 -40.17 -15.42 -5.31
N ASN A 143 -40.39 -15.57 -6.61
CA ASN A 143 -39.58 -15.04 -7.71
C ASN A 143 -39.75 -13.51 -7.93
N THR A 144 -40.00 -12.74 -6.86
CA THR A 144 -40.23 -11.30 -6.86
C THR A 144 -39.62 -10.67 -5.61
N ASP A 145 -38.32 -10.36 -5.65
CA ASP A 145 -37.61 -9.30 -4.90
C ASP A 145 -36.16 -9.72 -4.63
N VAL A 146 -35.38 -9.59 -5.70
CA VAL A 146 -33.92 -9.42 -5.75
C VAL A 146 -33.51 -8.28 -4.77
N PRO A 147 -32.28 -8.21 -4.21
CA PRO A 147 -31.85 -7.09 -3.37
C PRO A 147 -32.29 -5.77 -4.01
N SER A 148 -33.21 -5.02 -3.37
CA SER A 148 -33.93 -4.00 -4.13
C SER A 148 -33.04 -2.83 -4.56
N VAL A 149 -31.83 -2.70 -3.97
CA VAL A 149 -30.90 -1.60 -4.24
C VAL A 149 -29.46 -2.10 -4.19
N ARG A 150 -28.72 -1.94 -5.30
CA ARG A 150 -27.27 -2.14 -5.31
C ARG A 150 -26.57 -0.95 -4.65
N ALA A 151 -25.51 -1.19 -3.89
CA ALA A 151 -24.75 -0.12 -3.22
C ALA A 151 -23.48 0.27 -4.00
N GLN A 152 -23.08 1.51 -3.75
CA GLN A 152 -21.77 2.04 -4.03
C GLN A 152 -21.20 2.69 -2.76
N TYR A 153 -19.91 2.51 -2.57
CA TYR A 153 -19.14 3.21 -1.56
C TYR A 153 -18.55 4.47 -2.17
N CYS A 154 -18.72 5.63 -1.55
CA CYS A 154 -18.07 6.88 -1.97
C CYS A 154 -17.31 7.49 -0.80
N LEU A 155 -16.14 8.06 -1.08
CA LEU A 155 -15.44 8.93 -0.15
C LEU A 155 -15.76 10.39 -0.53
N VAL A 156 -16.39 11.13 0.38
CA VAL A 156 -16.84 12.52 0.17
C VAL A 156 -16.17 13.47 1.15
N SER A 157 -15.94 14.72 0.75
CA SER A 157 -15.47 15.78 1.64
C SER A 157 -16.66 16.42 2.34
N VAL A 158 -16.62 16.47 3.67
CA VAL A 158 -17.63 17.10 4.53
C VAL A 158 -16.99 18.28 5.26
N TYR A 159 -17.57 19.47 5.09
CA TYR A 159 -17.09 20.70 5.69
C TYR A 159 -17.84 20.99 6.98
N ILE A 160 -17.11 20.97 8.10
CA ILE A 160 -17.68 21.07 9.45
C ILE A 160 -17.29 22.40 10.09
N ASN A 161 -18.29 23.17 10.47
CA ASN A 161 -18.11 24.49 11.08
C ASN A 161 -17.89 24.37 12.59
N GLY A 162 -16.98 25.18 13.13
CA GLY A 162 -16.80 25.35 14.58
C GLY A 162 -15.95 24.26 15.25
N LEU A 163 -15.34 23.36 14.48
CA LEU A 163 -14.31 22.45 14.96
C LEU A 163 -12.95 22.91 14.45
N ASN A 164 -11.95 22.83 15.32
CA ASN A 164 -10.59 23.24 15.02
C ASN A 164 -9.62 22.08 15.17
N VAL A 165 -8.72 21.92 14.21
CA VAL A 165 -7.64 20.96 14.33
C VAL A 165 -6.49 21.61 15.10
N HIS A 166 -6.36 21.23 16.37
CA HIS A 166 -5.31 21.76 17.23
C HIS A 166 -3.97 21.09 16.93
N ASP A 167 -2.96 21.92 16.60
CA ASP A 167 -1.54 21.55 16.66
C ASP A 167 -1.02 20.61 15.55
N ILE A 168 -1.37 20.88 14.29
CA ILE A 168 -0.69 20.27 13.14
C ILE A 168 0.51 21.15 12.74
N ASN A 169 1.68 20.90 13.33
CA ASN A 169 2.98 21.34 12.79
C ASN A 169 3.37 20.53 11.55
N SER A 170 2.46 20.38 10.58
CA SER A 170 2.76 19.79 9.27
C SER A 170 2.92 20.93 8.29
N ARG A 171 4.03 20.98 7.55
CA ARG A 171 4.15 21.89 6.40
C ARG A 171 3.05 21.64 5.34
N ALA A 172 2.42 20.47 5.35
CA ALA A 172 1.29 20.12 4.50
C ALA A 172 0.05 21.02 4.73
N THR A 173 -0.21 21.48 5.96
CA THR A 173 -1.32 22.40 6.26
C THR A 173 -1.01 23.87 5.93
N GLN A 174 0.23 24.21 5.55
CA GLN A 174 0.55 25.55 5.05
C GLN A 174 0.18 25.75 3.56
N GLN A 175 -0.23 24.69 2.85
CA GLN A 175 -0.59 24.76 1.42
C GLN A 175 -2.09 24.79 1.14
N THR A 176 -2.96 24.71 2.16
CA THR A 176 -4.39 25.01 1.96
C THR A 176 -4.58 26.54 1.99
N PRO A 177 -4.98 27.21 0.88
CA PRO A 177 -5.01 28.67 0.78
C PRO A 177 -6.13 29.37 1.57
N HIS A 178 -6.80 28.70 2.51
CA HIS A 178 -7.94 29.26 3.23
C HIS A 178 -7.85 28.97 4.73
N GLN A 179 -6.89 29.59 5.41
CA GLN A 179 -7.04 29.88 6.84
C GLN A 179 -7.80 31.20 6.98
N ASP A 180 -9.10 31.17 6.69
CA ASP A 180 -10.01 32.24 7.06
C ASP A 180 -10.39 32.13 8.56
N PRO A 181 -10.61 33.24 9.28
CA PRO A 181 -10.94 33.24 10.72
C PRO A 181 -12.34 32.71 11.08
N GLY A 182 -12.96 31.91 10.21
CA GLY A 182 -14.15 31.11 10.49
C GLY A 182 -13.84 29.66 10.16
N GLN A 183 -13.41 28.89 11.16
CA GLN A 183 -12.81 27.56 10.99
C GLN A 183 -13.80 26.54 10.42
N ILE A 184 -13.74 26.37 9.09
CA ILE A 184 -14.34 25.25 8.37
C ILE A 184 -13.27 24.17 8.27
N THR A 185 -13.49 23.02 8.90
CA THR A 185 -12.59 21.86 8.81
C THR A 185 -13.13 20.87 7.78
N GLU A 186 -12.30 20.50 6.80
CA GLU A 186 -12.61 19.43 5.84
C GLU A 186 -12.35 18.05 6.47
N SER A 187 -13.33 17.16 6.43
CA SER A 187 -13.21 15.76 6.85
C SER A 187 -13.71 14.82 5.76
N PHE A 188 -12.95 13.76 5.46
CA PHE A 188 -13.28 12.78 4.42
C PHE A 188 -14.14 11.66 5.00
N TRP A 189 -15.37 11.51 4.52
CA TRP A 189 -16.35 10.55 5.04
C TRP A 189 -16.66 9.46 4.02
N GLY A 190 -16.57 8.20 4.45
CA GLY A 190 -17.03 7.04 3.71
C GLY A 190 -18.54 6.88 3.85
N VAL A 191 -19.24 6.94 2.73
CA VAL A 191 -20.70 6.84 2.66
C VAL A 191 -21.11 5.67 1.77
N CYS A 192 -22.14 4.95 2.20
CA CYS A 192 -22.71 3.83 1.46
C CYS A 192 -24.09 4.21 0.95
N VAL A 193 -24.19 4.42 -0.36
CA VAL A 193 -25.39 4.94 -1.03
C VAL A 193 -25.81 4.02 -2.17
N PRO A 194 -27.05 4.10 -2.67
CA PRO A 194 -27.46 3.37 -3.87
C PRO A 194 -26.56 3.66 -5.07
N ASP A 195 -26.25 2.65 -5.89
CA ASP A 195 -25.43 2.77 -7.11
C ASP A 195 -26.10 3.60 -8.21
N SER A 196 -27.42 3.77 -8.12
CA SER A 196 -28.22 4.61 -9.02
C SER A 196 -28.03 6.11 -8.78
N CYS A 197 -27.39 6.50 -7.67
CA CYS A 197 -27.14 7.89 -7.32
C CYS A 197 -25.86 8.42 -7.99
N GLY A 198 -25.97 9.53 -8.73
CA GLY A 198 -24.81 10.27 -9.21
C GLY A 198 -24.19 11.13 -8.11
N ILE A 199 -22.99 11.67 -8.34
CA ILE A 199 -22.31 12.50 -7.34
C ILE A 199 -23.10 13.74 -6.95
N ASP A 200 -23.82 14.35 -7.89
CA ASP A 200 -24.65 15.53 -7.65
C ASP A 200 -25.83 15.19 -6.71
N ASP A 201 -26.45 14.03 -6.91
CA ASP A 201 -27.55 13.55 -6.06
C ASP A 201 -27.05 13.19 -4.66
N ILE A 202 -25.84 12.61 -4.56
CA ILE A 202 -25.17 12.30 -3.29
C ILE A 202 -24.89 13.60 -2.52
N ASN A 203 -24.31 14.61 -3.17
CA ASN A 203 -24.00 15.90 -2.56
C ASN A 203 -25.29 16.57 -2.03
N ILE A 204 -26.37 16.57 -2.81
CA ILE A 204 -27.67 17.12 -2.41
C ILE A 204 -28.24 16.34 -1.22
N HIS A 205 -28.31 15.01 -1.31
CA HIS A 205 -28.89 14.16 -0.26
C HIS A 205 -28.13 14.31 1.06
N LEU A 206 -26.80 14.14 1.03
CA LEU A 206 -25.97 14.17 2.22
C LEU A 206 -25.88 15.57 2.82
N SER A 207 -25.80 16.64 2.01
CA SER A 207 -25.73 17.99 2.58
C SER A 207 -26.98 18.35 3.36
N ASN A 208 -28.16 17.92 2.87
CA ASN A 208 -29.43 18.17 3.53
C ASN A 208 -29.70 17.19 4.68
N TRP A 209 -29.23 15.94 4.62
CA TRP A 209 -29.38 15.00 5.72
C TRP A 209 -28.44 15.33 6.89
N LEU A 210 -27.15 15.54 6.60
CA LEU A 210 -26.11 15.80 7.59
C LEU A 210 -26.07 17.26 8.07
N GLN A 211 -26.75 18.17 7.37
CA GLN A 211 -26.73 19.62 7.66
C GLN A 211 -25.32 20.23 7.59
N HIS A 212 -24.47 19.67 6.74
CA HIS A 212 -23.11 20.13 6.44
C HIS A 212 -22.94 20.29 4.93
N GLU A 213 -22.00 21.11 4.49
CA GLU A 213 -21.65 21.14 3.07
C GLU A 213 -20.88 19.87 2.70
N VAL A 214 -21.36 19.17 1.66
CA VAL A 214 -20.76 17.92 1.18
C VAL A 214 -20.37 18.05 -0.29
N VAL A 215 -19.11 17.73 -0.59
CA VAL A 215 -18.55 17.72 -1.93
C VAL A 215 -17.95 16.35 -2.22
N GLY A 216 -18.55 15.63 -3.17
CA GLY A 216 -18.06 14.35 -3.64
C GLY A 216 -17.31 14.43 -4.98
N ASP A 217 -16.39 13.48 -5.20
CA ASP A 217 -15.71 13.24 -6.47
C ASP A 217 -16.15 11.87 -7.04
N PRO A 218 -16.67 11.80 -8.28
CA PRO A 218 -17.00 10.53 -8.94
C PRO A 218 -15.85 9.51 -8.96
N SER A 219 -14.59 9.96 -8.98
CA SER A 219 -13.41 9.09 -9.03
C SER A 219 -13.20 8.28 -7.75
N LEU A 220 -13.76 8.75 -6.63
CA LEU A 220 -13.69 8.16 -5.30
C LEU A 220 -14.89 7.26 -4.96
N CYS A 221 -15.82 7.09 -5.90
CA CYS A 221 -16.91 6.14 -5.80
C CYS A 221 -16.52 4.77 -6.38
N GLN A 222 -16.90 3.72 -5.66
CA GLN A 222 -16.57 2.33 -5.95
C GLN A 222 -17.82 1.47 -5.82
N THR A 223 -18.07 0.63 -6.81
CA THR A 223 -19.09 -0.43 -6.81
C THR A 223 -18.42 -1.80 -6.79
N THR A 224 -19.17 -2.86 -6.46
CA THR A 224 -18.70 -4.24 -6.56
C THR A 224 -18.17 -4.59 -7.96
N ASP A 225 -18.78 -4.02 -9.00
CA ASP A 225 -18.36 -4.21 -10.40
C ASP A 225 -17.12 -3.37 -10.75
N SER A 226 -16.91 -2.22 -10.11
CA SER A 226 -15.72 -1.38 -10.37
C SER A 226 -14.40 -2.02 -9.92
N THR A 227 -14.46 -3.01 -9.04
CA THR A 227 -13.35 -3.87 -8.64
C THR A 227 -13.10 -5.04 -9.61
N SER A 228 -13.93 -5.20 -10.65
CA SER A 228 -13.73 -6.27 -11.63
C SER A 228 -12.49 -6.02 -12.50
N LEU A 229 -11.71 -7.08 -12.72
CA LEU A 229 -10.47 -7.03 -13.47
C LEU A 229 -10.76 -6.75 -14.96
N GLN A 230 -10.48 -5.54 -15.43
CA GLN A 230 -10.50 -5.22 -16.86
C GLN A 230 -9.14 -5.57 -17.48
N MET A 231 -9.11 -6.63 -18.29
CA MET A 231 -7.87 -7.12 -18.88
C MET A 231 -7.37 -6.18 -19.99
N SER A 232 -6.34 -5.40 -19.71
CA SER A 232 -5.66 -4.59 -20.74
C SER A 232 -4.68 -5.43 -21.58
N LYS A 233 -4.35 -4.96 -22.78
CA LYS A 233 -3.32 -5.58 -23.63
C LYS A 233 -1.97 -5.70 -22.89
N ALA A 234 -1.60 -4.68 -22.11
CA ALA A 234 -0.37 -4.67 -21.33
C ALA A 234 -0.37 -5.74 -20.22
N MET A 235 -1.49 -5.92 -19.53
CA MET A 235 -1.65 -6.99 -18.52
C MET A 235 -1.51 -8.37 -19.13
N PHE A 236 -2.09 -8.59 -20.31
CA PHE A 236 -1.95 -9.85 -21.04
C PHE A 236 -0.50 -10.13 -21.44
N VAL A 237 0.19 -9.15 -22.03
CA VAL A 237 1.62 -9.28 -22.40
C VAL A 237 2.48 -9.58 -21.17
N TYR A 238 2.28 -8.84 -20.08
CA TYR A 238 2.99 -9.09 -18.82
C TYR A 238 2.73 -10.50 -18.29
N ALA A 239 1.47 -10.94 -18.28
CA ALA A 239 1.10 -12.28 -17.84
C ALA A 239 1.77 -13.37 -18.70
N CYS A 240 1.84 -13.20 -20.02
CA CYS A 240 2.54 -14.13 -20.91
C CYS A 240 4.04 -14.21 -20.59
N ILE A 241 4.69 -13.08 -20.32
CA ILE A 241 6.12 -13.04 -19.96
C ILE A 241 6.37 -13.77 -18.63
N ILE A 242 5.58 -13.49 -17.60
CA ILE A 242 5.71 -14.16 -16.30
C ILE A 242 5.41 -15.66 -16.43
N LEU A 243 4.34 -16.02 -17.16
CA LEU A 243 3.97 -17.40 -17.40
C LEU A 243 5.08 -18.16 -18.13
N PHE A 244 5.75 -17.53 -19.10
CA PHE A 244 6.91 -18.13 -19.78
C PHE A 244 8.04 -18.50 -18.80
N PHE A 245 8.42 -17.60 -17.89
CA PHE A 245 9.45 -17.89 -16.89
C PHE A 245 8.99 -18.92 -15.85
N VAL A 246 7.71 -18.90 -15.46
CA VAL A 246 7.14 -19.91 -14.56
C VAL A 246 7.18 -21.29 -15.23
N LEU A 247 6.72 -21.41 -16.48
CA LEU A 247 6.77 -22.66 -17.25
C LEU A 247 8.20 -23.16 -17.42
N LEU A 248 9.14 -22.27 -17.76
CA LEU A 248 10.56 -22.61 -17.88
C LEU A 248 11.12 -23.16 -16.56
N SER A 249 10.75 -22.55 -15.43
CA SER A 249 11.18 -22.98 -14.09
C SER A 249 10.57 -24.32 -13.69
N VAL A 250 9.29 -24.54 -14.01
CA VAL A 250 8.59 -25.82 -13.76
C VAL A 250 9.21 -26.93 -14.60
N LEU A 251 9.35 -26.74 -15.92
CA LEU A 251 9.95 -27.73 -16.82
C LEU A 251 11.40 -28.06 -16.44
N SER A 252 12.20 -27.05 -16.09
CA SER A 252 13.57 -27.24 -15.60
C SER A 252 13.59 -28.03 -14.29
N THR A 253 12.66 -27.75 -13.37
CA THR A 253 12.57 -28.46 -12.10
C THR A 253 12.15 -29.91 -12.27
N LEU A 254 11.19 -30.19 -13.16
CA LEU A 254 10.79 -31.56 -13.53
C LEU A 254 11.94 -32.33 -14.17
N TYR A 255 12.69 -31.70 -15.08
CA TYR A 255 13.88 -32.31 -15.68
C TYR A 255 14.98 -32.60 -14.64
N HIS A 256 15.23 -31.68 -13.71
CA HIS A 256 16.18 -31.91 -12.62
C HIS A 256 15.71 -33.05 -11.69
N ALA A 257 14.43 -33.11 -11.34
CA ALA A 257 13.87 -34.20 -10.54
C ALA A 257 14.02 -35.55 -11.25
N TYR A 258 13.73 -35.61 -12.55
CA TYR A 258 13.95 -36.80 -13.38
C TYR A 258 15.42 -37.23 -13.40
N LEU A 259 16.37 -36.29 -13.53
CA LEU A 259 17.79 -36.61 -13.48
C LEU A 259 18.22 -37.18 -12.12
N LEU A 260 17.65 -36.69 -11.02
CA LEU A 260 17.95 -37.18 -9.67
C LEU A 260 17.38 -38.59 -9.45
N THR A 261 16.16 -38.86 -9.90
CA THR A 261 15.56 -40.21 -9.78
C THR A 261 16.26 -41.22 -10.67
N PHE A 262 16.57 -40.85 -11.92
CA PHE A 262 17.26 -41.73 -12.87
C PHE A 262 18.70 -42.06 -12.43
N ARG A 263 19.43 -41.08 -11.89
CA ARG A 263 20.78 -41.31 -11.32
C ARG A 263 20.76 -42.15 -10.03
N ALA A 264 19.66 -42.13 -9.28
CA ALA A 264 19.52 -42.98 -8.08
C ALA A 264 19.26 -44.45 -8.43
N THR A 265 18.72 -44.73 -9.63
CA THR A 265 18.44 -46.10 -10.10
C THR A 265 19.57 -46.74 -10.91
N ASP A 266 20.48 -45.95 -11.46
CA ASP A 266 21.50 -46.43 -12.39
C ASP A 266 22.89 -45.95 -11.97
N ASP A 267 23.55 -46.72 -11.10
CA ASP A 267 24.88 -46.44 -10.51
C ASP A 267 26.02 -46.53 -11.55
N LYS A 268 25.69 -46.79 -12.83
CA LYS A 268 26.63 -46.98 -13.94
C LYS A 268 26.18 -46.28 -15.22
N MET A 269 26.01 -44.96 -15.20
CA MET A 269 26.01 -44.19 -16.43
C MET A 269 27.08 -43.09 -16.37
N THR A 270 28.25 -43.45 -16.88
CA THR A 270 29.29 -42.50 -17.31
C THR A 270 28.66 -41.44 -18.22
N ALA A 271 29.00 -40.18 -17.93
CA ALA A 271 28.47 -39.00 -18.58
C ALA A 271 28.49 -39.12 -20.11
N LYS A 272 27.31 -39.18 -20.74
CA LYS A 272 27.18 -38.89 -22.16
C LYS A 272 27.51 -37.40 -22.34
N GLU A 273 28.63 -37.09 -22.98
CA GLU A 273 29.17 -35.76 -23.30
C GLU A 273 28.30 -34.95 -24.30
N GLY A 274 26.97 -35.05 -24.22
CA GLY A 274 26.03 -34.32 -25.08
C GLY A 274 25.51 -33.06 -24.40
N ASN A 275 25.98 -31.89 -24.85
CA ASN A 275 25.50 -30.54 -24.51
C ASN A 275 25.49 -30.16 -23.01
N GLN A 276 26.65 -30.25 -22.35
CA GLN A 276 26.86 -29.79 -20.98
C GLN A 276 26.41 -28.33 -20.76
N THR A 277 26.60 -27.45 -21.74
CA THR A 277 26.18 -26.04 -21.68
C THR A 277 24.66 -25.88 -21.66
N LEU A 278 23.93 -26.65 -22.48
CA LEU A 278 22.46 -26.61 -22.52
C LEU A 278 21.87 -27.18 -21.22
N ILE A 279 22.46 -28.28 -20.73
CA ILE A 279 22.06 -28.88 -19.44
C ILE A 279 22.29 -27.87 -18.31
N MET A 280 23.44 -27.19 -18.27
CA MET A 280 23.72 -26.14 -17.29
C MET A 280 22.74 -24.96 -17.41
N ALA A 281 22.42 -24.51 -18.63
CA ALA A 281 21.46 -23.44 -18.87
C ALA A 281 20.04 -23.83 -18.41
N LEU A 282 19.59 -25.05 -18.71
CA LEU A 282 18.31 -25.57 -18.25
C LEU A 282 18.26 -25.67 -16.73
N LEU A 283 19.27 -26.28 -16.10
CA LEU A 283 19.36 -26.41 -14.63
C LEU A 283 19.46 -25.05 -13.92
N SER A 284 19.87 -23.99 -14.62
CA SER A 284 19.91 -22.63 -14.06
C SER A 284 18.52 -22.08 -13.72
N PHE A 285 17.45 -22.61 -14.32
CA PHE A 285 16.06 -22.26 -13.98
C PHE A 285 15.42 -23.23 -12.96
N SER A 286 16.16 -24.23 -12.48
CA SER A 286 15.62 -25.23 -11.57
C SER A 286 15.43 -24.65 -10.18
N ILE A 287 14.22 -24.78 -9.63
CA ILE A 287 13.90 -24.32 -8.28
C ILE A 287 14.74 -25.08 -7.24
N ILE A 288 14.96 -26.39 -7.44
CA ILE A 288 15.77 -27.22 -6.52
C ILE A 288 17.20 -26.68 -6.43
N GLU A 289 17.85 -26.43 -7.56
CA GLU A 289 19.24 -25.97 -7.60
C GLU A 289 19.38 -24.54 -7.07
N ASN A 290 18.47 -23.64 -7.48
CA ASN A 290 18.49 -22.26 -7.00
C ASN A 290 18.17 -22.15 -5.51
N THR A 291 17.28 -23.00 -4.98
CA THR A 291 16.99 -23.07 -3.54
C THR A 291 18.20 -23.57 -2.75
N LYS A 292 18.88 -24.62 -3.23
CA LYS A 292 20.13 -25.09 -2.62
C LYS A 292 21.21 -24.00 -2.60
N LYS A 293 21.37 -23.26 -3.70
CA LYS A 293 22.30 -22.11 -3.77
C LYS A 293 21.88 -20.96 -2.86
N LEU A 294 20.58 -20.68 -2.72
CA LEU A 294 20.07 -19.62 -1.87
C LEU A 294 20.34 -19.87 -0.39
N PHE A 295 20.19 -21.12 0.06
CA PHE A 295 20.47 -21.53 1.44
C PHE A 295 21.94 -21.95 1.67
N GLN A 296 22.79 -21.89 0.64
CA GLN A 296 24.20 -22.20 0.77
C GLN A 296 24.92 -21.10 1.55
N ALA A 297 25.63 -21.48 2.61
CA ALA A 297 26.47 -20.54 3.35
C ALA A 297 27.52 -19.92 2.42
N SER A 298 27.63 -18.59 2.47
CA SER A 298 28.61 -17.84 1.68
C SER A 298 30.02 -18.30 2.03
N LYS A 299 30.84 -18.58 1.01
CA LYS A 299 32.25 -18.92 1.22
C LYS A 299 33.01 -17.63 1.53
N ASP A 300 33.63 -17.57 2.71
CA ASP A 300 34.39 -16.40 3.13
C ASP A 300 35.79 -16.36 2.51
N GLN A 301 35.87 -16.16 1.21
CA GLN A 301 37.16 -16.12 0.50
C GLN A 301 37.98 -14.86 0.85
N LEU A 302 37.37 -13.83 1.44
CA LEU A 302 37.98 -12.50 1.62
C LEU A 302 38.03 -12.03 3.09
N GLY A 303 37.48 -12.80 4.04
CA GLY A 303 37.37 -12.44 5.45
C GLY A 303 36.32 -11.34 5.71
N LEU A 304 35.28 -11.25 4.88
CA LEU A 304 34.33 -10.12 4.85
C LEU A 304 32.90 -10.50 5.27
N ASN A 305 32.73 -11.62 5.97
CA ASN A 305 31.41 -12.06 6.41
C ASN A 305 30.66 -11.04 7.28
N SER A 306 31.38 -10.26 8.11
CA SER A 306 30.77 -9.20 8.92
C SER A 306 30.08 -8.14 8.06
N ILE A 307 30.62 -7.82 6.88
CA ILE A 307 30.01 -6.87 5.93
C ILE A 307 28.66 -7.40 5.43
N ASN A 308 28.55 -8.70 5.17
CA ASN A 308 27.28 -9.31 4.77
C ASN A 308 26.23 -9.21 5.89
N GLY A 309 26.65 -9.36 7.16
CA GLY A 309 25.79 -9.14 8.32
C GLY A 309 25.31 -7.69 8.43
N ILE A 310 26.21 -6.72 8.27
CA ILE A 310 25.85 -5.28 8.28
C ILE A 310 24.87 -4.96 7.15
N LYS A 311 25.09 -5.49 5.93
CA LYS A 311 24.17 -5.31 4.80
C LYS A 311 22.79 -5.88 5.08
N ALA A 312 22.72 -7.06 5.69
CA ALA A 312 21.44 -7.69 6.05
C ALA A 312 20.68 -6.83 7.08
N LEU A 313 21.36 -6.36 8.14
CA LEU A 313 20.76 -5.49 9.14
C LEU A 313 20.30 -4.16 8.53
N ALA A 314 21.14 -3.50 7.73
CA ALA A 314 20.79 -2.26 7.06
C ALA A 314 19.56 -2.44 6.15
N MET A 315 19.49 -3.53 5.38
CA MET A 315 18.34 -3.83 4.52
C MET A 315 17.04 -4.00 5.32
N LEU A 316 17.08 -4.71 6.46
CA LEU A 316 15.91 -4.87 7.34
C LEU A 316 15.41 -3.52 7.86
N LEU A 317 16.32 -2.62 8.21
CA LEU A 317 15.98 -1.28 8.70
C LEU A 317 15.42 -0.38 7.59
N ILE A 318 15.95 -0.47 6.38
CA ILE A 318 15.42 0.21 5.19
C ILE A 318 13.99 -0.27 4.89
N LEU A 319 13.77 -1.59 4.90
CA LEU A 319 12.45 -2.19 4.69
C LEU A 319 11.44 -1.73 5.76
N ALA A 320 11.82 -1.78 7.04
CA ALA A 320 10.99 -1.32 8.15
C ALA A 320 10.66 0.18 8.04
N GLY A 321 11.64 0.99 7.67
CA GLY A 321 11.48 2.42 7.50
C GLY A 321 10.60 2.82 6.33
N HIS A 322 10.71 2.14 5.18
CA HIS A 322 9.78 2.32 4.06
C HIS A 322 8.36 1.91 4.43
N ALA A 323 8.19 0.75 5.09
CA ALA A 323 6.89 0.31 5.56
C ALA A 323 6.26 1.36 6.51
N LEU A 324 7.03 1.86 7.46
CA LEU A 324 6.60 2.95 8.35
C LEU A 324 6.25 4.21 7.56
N SER A 325 7.06 4.61 6.57
CA SER A 325 6.82 5.80 5.76
C SER A 325 5.50 5.72 4.99
N PHE A 326 5.18 4.56 4.41
CA PHE A 326 3.90 4.34 3.72
C PHE A 326 2.71 4.29 4.69
N ILE A 327 2.90 3.79 5.90
CA ILE A 327 1.87 3.81 6.95
C ILE A 327 1.61 5.24 7.43
N LEU A 328 2.67 6.00 7.73
CA LEU A 328 2.58 7.38 8.22
C LEU A 328 2.05 8.35 7.17
N GLY A 329 2.42 8.16 5.90
CA GLY A 329 1.86 8.93 4.80
C GLY A 329 0.44 8.51 4.41
N GLY A 330 -0.15 7.55 5.12
CA GLY A 330 -1.56 7.18 4.99
C GLY A 330 -2.39 7.76 6.13
N PRO A 331 -3.73 7.72 6.03
CA PRO A 331 -4.58 8.31 7.06
C PRO A 331 -4.49 7.62 8.41
N MET A 332 -4.24 8.42 9.46
CA MET A 332 -4.06 7.93 10.82
C MET A 332 -5.22 8.35 11.74
N TYR A 333 -5.59 7.48 12.69
CA TYR A 333 -6.61 7.80 13.69
C TYR A 333 -6.15 8.80 14.76
N ASN A 334 -4.86 9.13 14.85
CA ASN A 334 -4.38 10.12 15.80
C ASN A 334 -3.05 10.69 15.33
N SER A 335 -3.09 11.52 14.28
CA SER A 335 -1.89 12.12 13.68
C SER A 335 -1.15 12.99 14.69
N LYS A 336 -1.86 13.60 15.66
CA LYS A 336 -1.24 14.35 16.76
C LYS A 336 -0.34 13.49 17.65
N PHE A 337 -0.85 12.39 18.19
CA PHE A 337 -0.05 11.46 19.01
C PHE A 337 1.18 10.99 18.24
N ILE A 338 1.00 10.64 16.97
CA ILE A 338 2.09 10.20 16.12
C ILE A 338 3.14 11.30 15.95
N ASN A 339 2.74 12.53 15.63
CA ASN A 339 3.65 13.67 15.52
C ASN A 339 4.41 13.94 16.83
N GLU A 340 3.77 13.77 17.99
CA GLU A 340 4.44 13.84 19.30
C GLU A 340 5.47 12.70 19.48
N GLN A 341 5.12 11.47 19.10
CA GLN A 341 6.06 10.34 19.17
C GLN A 341 7.25 10.50 18.22
N LEU A 342 7.04 11.05 17.02
CA LEU A 342 8.09 11.28 16.02
C LEU A 342 9.15 12.30 16.50
N ARG A 343 8.80 13.15 17.48
CA ARG A 343 9.76 14.07 18.14
C ARG A 343 10.68 13.36 19.14
N LEU A 344 10.35 12.15 19.58
CA LEU A 344 11.18 11.40 20.51
C LEU A 344 12.42 10.83 19.80
N PRO A 345 13.62 10.96 20.39
CA PRO A 345 14.86 10.44 19.79
C PRO A 345 14.85 8.94 19.47
N THR A 346 14.04 8.16 20.20
CA THR A 346 13.89 6.72 19.98
C THR A 346 13.25 6.40 18.63
N PHE A 347 12.33 7.23 18.15
CA PHE A 347 11.68 7.08 16.84
C PHE A 347 12.50 7.70 15.71
N SER A 348 13.48 8.57 16.02
CA SER A 348 14.38 9.17 15.03
C SER A 348 15.12 8.13 14.18
N PHE A 349 15.45 6.98 14.76
CA PHE A 349 16.14 5.89 14.05
C PHE A 349 15.30 5.29 12.90
N LEU A 350 13.98 5.17 13.08
CA LEU A 350 13.08 4.60 12.07
C LEU A 350 12.65 5.65 11.04
N THR A 351 12.46 6.90 11.48
CA THR A 351 12.11 8.01 10.58
C THR A 351 13.26 8.43 9.69
N ASN A 352 14.51 8.26 10.13
CA ASN A 352 15.72 8.53 9.35
C ASN A 352 16.26 7.27 8.66
N SER A 353 15.40 6.29 8.37
CA SER A 353 15.81 5.02 7.78
C SER A 353 16.53 5.15 6.42
N LEU A 354 16.31 6.25 5.70
CA LEU A 354 17.00 6.57 4.45
C LEU A 354 18.52 6.72 4.64
N LEU A 355 19.00 7.11 5.83
CA LEU A 355 20.45 7.19 6.11
C LEU A 355 21.14 5.81 6.09
N PHE A 356 20.38 4.71 6.26
CA PHE A 356 20.95 3.36 6.09
C PHE A 356 21.28 3.05 4.63
N VAL A 357 20.67 3.75 3.67
CA VAL A 357 21.02 3.64 2.25
C VAL A 357 22.47 4.09 2.02
N ASP A 358 22.94 5.12 2.74
CA ASP A 358 24.33 5.59 2.65
C ASP A 358 25.32 4.51 3.10
N THR A 359 24.97 3.76 4.15
CA THR A 359 25.76 2.61 4.59
C THR A 359 25.83 1.56 3.47
N PHE A 360 24.71 1.31 2.78
CA PHE A 360 24.67 0.36 1.68
C PHE A 360 25.55 0.82 0.49
N LEU A 361 25.45 2.09 0.10
CA LEU A 361 26.25 2.69 -0.97
C LEU A 361 27.75 2.66 -0.62
N LEU A 362 28.12 2.98 0.62
CA LEU A 362 29.50 2.92 1.12
C LEU A 362 30.07 1.50 1.01
N LEU A 363 29.33 0.50 1.51
CA LEU A 363 29.77 -0.90 1.45
C LEU A 363 29.84 -1.42 0.01
N SER A 364 28.93 -1.01 -0.86
CA SER A 364 28.96 -1.33 -2.29
C SER A 364 30.19 -0.74 -2.97
N GLY A 365 30.51 0.53 -2.71
CA GLY A 365 31.71 1.20 -3.21
C GLY A 365 33.01 0.56 -2.71
N PHE A 366 33.09 0.23 -1.42
CA PHE A 366 34.24 -0.45 -0.83
C PHE A 366 34.52 -1.81 -1.47
N LEU A 367 33.48 -2.67 -1.55
CA LEU A 367 33.61 -4.00 -2.14
C LEU A 367 33.97 -3.91 -3.63
N PHE A 368 33.34 -2.99 -4.35
CA PHE A 368 33.63 -2.78 -5.77
C PHE A 368 35.08 -2.32 -5.98
N CYS A 369 35.56 -1.35 -5.20
CA CYS A 369 36.94 -0.89 -5.24
C CYS A 369 37.93 -2.03 -5.01
N ARG A 370 37.72 -2.83 -3.95
CA ARG A 370 38.60 -3.97 -3.63
C ARG A 370 38.64 -5.00 -4.76
N ILE A 371 37.47 -5.40 -5.29
CA ILE A 371 37.39 -6.40 -6.37
C ILE A 371 38.06 -5.85 -7.64
N LEU A 372 37.83 -4.58 -7.98
CA LEU A 372 38.38 -3.98 -9.18
C LEU A 372 39.90 -3.82 -9.11
N LEU A 373 40.45 -3.45 -7.95
CA LEU A 373 41.90 -3.36 -7.75
C LEU A 373 42.58 -4.73 -7.90
N ILE A 374 42.02 -5.79 -7.31
CA ILE A 374 42.52 -7.17 -7.50
C ILE A 374 42.51 -7.56 -8.97
N GLU A 375 41.44 -7.22 -9.69
CA GLU A 375 41.32 -7.55 -11.12
C GLU A 375 42.29 -6.75 -11.99
N LEU A 376 42.52 -5.48 -11.66
CA LEU A 376 43.52 -4.64 -12.31
C LEU A 376 44.94 -5.18 -12.11
N GLU A 377 45.29 -5.61 -10.91
CA GLU A 377 46.57 -6.28 -10.63
C GLU A 377 46.70 -7.57 -11.44
N ARG A 378 45.66 -8.42 -11.41
CA ARG A 378 45.63 -9.70 -12.14
C ARG A 378 45.82 -9.51 -13.65
N ARG A 379 45.20 -8.47 -14.23
CA ARG A 379 45.26 -8.18 -15.67
C ARG A 379 46.34 -7.18 -16.06
N ARG A 380 47.26 -6.82 -15.15
CA ARG A 380 48.34 -5.85 -15.39
C ARG A 380 47.81 -4.52 -15.97
N GLY A 381 46.71 -4.03 -15.42
CA GLY A 381 46.07 -2.77 -15.81
C GLY A 381 45.16 -2.82 -17.04
N LYS A 382 44.96 -4.00 -17.67
CA LYS A 382 44.03 -4.15 -18.81
C LYS A 382 42.61 -4.42 -18.32
N LEU A 383 41.73 -3.43 -18.42
CA LEU A 383 40.33 -3.55 -17.99
C LEU A 383 39.38 -3.31 -19.16
N ASN A 384 38.43 -4.21 -19.37
CA ASN A 384 37.31 -3.96 -20.29
C ASN A 384 36.12 -3.44 -19.48
N VAL A 385 36.00 -2.12 -19.41
CA VAL A 385 34.97 -1.43 -18.63
C VAL A 385 33.57 -1.73 -19.18
N LEU A 386 33.43 -1.86 -20.50
CA LEU A 386 32.14 -2.18 -21.13
C LEU A 386 31.58 -3.51 -20.64
N VAL A 387 32.43 -4.54 -20.48
CA VAL A 387 32.00 -5.84 -19.95
C VAL A 387 31.49 -5.72 -18.51
N LEU A 388 32.13 -4.89 -17.68
CA LEU A 388 31.66 -4.65 -16.30
C LEU A 388 30.28 -4.00 -16.27
N TYR A 389 30.07 -2.97 -17.11
CA TYR A 389 28.79 -2.27 -17.20
C TYR A 389 27.67 -3.18 -17.71
N VAL A 390 27.92 -3.91 -18.80
CA VAL A 390 26.93 -4.83 -19.38
C VAL A 390 26.60 -5.97 -18.42
N ALA A 391 27.61 -6.56 -17.76
CA ALA A 391 27.39 -7.64 -16.80
C ALA A 391 26.52 -7.18 -15.60
N ARG A 392 26.75 -5.96 -15.10
CA ARG A 392 25.93 -5.40 -14.01
C ARG A 392 24.51 -5.07 -14.47
N TYR A 393 24.37 -4.49 -15.67
CA TYR A 393 23.06 -4.17 -16.23
C TYR A 393 22.20 -5.41 -16.43
N ILE A 394 22.74 -6.47 -17.04
CA ILE A 394 22.03 -7.75 -17.25
C ILE A 394 21.71 -8.43 -15.92
N ARG A 395 22.51 -8.22 -14.87
CA ARG A 395 22.25 -8.79 -13.55
C ARG A 395 21.07 -8.14 -12.82
N LEU A 396 20.92 -6.82 -12.91
CA LEU A 396 19.95 -6.05 -12.10
C LEU A 396 18.66 -5.77 -12.86
N THR A 397 18.78 -5.32 -14.11
CA THR A 397 17.65 -4.76 -14.87
C THR A 397 16.52 -5.75 -15.13
N PRO A 398 16.73 -7.06 -15.40
CA PRO A 398 15.63 -7.98 -15.64
C PRO A 398 14.66 -8.12 -14.45
N ALA A 399 15.19 -8.25 -13.23
CA ALA A 399 14.37 -8.32 -12.03
C ALA A 399 13.63 -6.99 -11.79
N TYR A 400 14.31 -5.86 -12.05
CA TYR A 400 13.71 -4.55 -11.89
C TYR A 400 12.57 -4.31 -12.88
N MET A 401 12.74 -4.69 -14.15
CA MET A 401 11.69 -4.61 -15.18
C MET A 401 10.46 -5.45 -14.84
N ALA A 402 10.65 -6.62 -14.22
CA ALA A 402 9.52 -7.44 -13.78
C ALA A 402 8.65 -6.70 -12.73
N ILE A 403 9.27 -6.03 -11.76
CA ILE A 403 8.54 -5.26 -10.74
C ILE A 403 7.92 -3.98 -11.33
N ILE A 404 8.62 -3.26 -12.20
CA ILE A 404 8.04 -2.10 -12.90
C ILE A 404 6.81 -2.54 -13.72
N GLY A 405 6.91 -3.66 -14.44
CA GLY A 405 5.80 -4.25 -15.17
C GLY A 405 4.60 -4.55 -14.27
N PHE A 406 4.83 -5.11 -13.08
CA PHE A 406 3.79 -5.33 -12.07
C PHE A 406 3.09 -4.02 -11.66
N TYR A 407 3.85 -2.97 -11.34
CA TYR A 407 3.32 -1.64 -10.98
C TYR A 407 2.46 -1.04 -12.09
N MET A 408 2.90 -1.19 -13.35
CA MET A 408 2.17 -0.65 -14.50
C MET A 408 0.87 -1.41 -14.82
N THR A 409 0.70 -2.64 -14.35
CA THR A 409 -0.35 -3.56 -14.82
C THR A 409 -1.23 -4.14 -13.71
N TRP A 410 -0.71 -5.07 -12.91
CA TRP A 410 -1.49 -5.86 -11.96
C TRP A 410 -1.65 -5.21 -10.59
N PHE A 411 -0.77 -4.27 -10.22
CA PHE A 411 -0.71 -3.71 -8.87
C PHE A 411 -2.03 -3.06 -8.37
N PRO A 412 -2.80 -2.32 -9.18
CA PRO A 412 -4.10 -1.78 -8.73
C PRO A 412 -5.13 -2.85 -8.34
N TYR A 413 -4.98 -4.08 -8.83
CA TYR A 413 -5.96 -5.17 -8.66
C TYR A 413 -5.59 -6.19 -7.58
N VAL A 414 -4.42 -6.09 -6.94
CA VAL A 414 -4.04 -7.03 -5.86
C VAL A 414 -4.68 -6.70 -4.51
N GLY A 415 -5.30 -5.52 -4.39
CA GLY A 415 -5.94 -5.04 -3.17
C GLY A 415 -7.21 -4.26 -3.47
N SER A 416 -7.91 -3.88 -2.41
CA SER A 416 -9.08 -3.01 -2.46
C SER A 416 -9.16 -2.23 -1.16
N GLY A 417 -9.93 -1.14 -1.15
CA GLY A 417 -10.13 -0.32 0.04
C GLY A 417 -10.56 1.11 -0.30
N PRO A 418 -10.94 1.90 0.72
CA PRO A 418 -11.43 3.26 0.56
C PRO A 418 -10.55 4.16 -0.31
N ILE A 419 -9.24 4.10 -0.07
CA ILE A 419 -8.21 4.94 -0.71
C ILE A 419 -7.26 4.16 -1.61
N TRP A 420 -7.45 2.83 -1.73
CA TRP A 420 -6.54 1.95 -2.47
C TRP A 420 -6.45 2.35 -3.94
N LYS A 421 -7.61 2.48 -4.59
CA LYS A 421 -7.69 2.82 -6.01
C LYS A 421 -7.05 4.18 -6.28
N GLN A 422 -7.33 5.19 -5.45
CA GLN A 422 -6.76 6.53 -5.58
C GLN A 422 -5.23 6.51 -5.48
N ARG A 423 -4.68 5.90 -4.41
CA ARG A 423 -3.23 5.88 -4.17
C ARG A 423 -2.48 5.02 -5.18
N ILE A 424 -2.94 3.79 -5.43
CA ILE A 424 -2.23 2.83 -6.28
C ILE A 424 -2.40 3.16 -7.76
N SER A 425 -3.52 3.74 -8.20
CA SER A 425 -3.66 4.20 -9.59
C SER A 425 -2.72 5.37 -9.88
N LEU A 426 -2.46 6.26 -8.91
CA LEU A 426 -1.46 7.31 -9.06
C LEU A 426 -0.05 6.72 -9.26
N GLU A 427 0.33 5.74 -8.45
CA GLU A 427 1.60 5.02 -8.61
C GLU A 427 1.71 4.30 -9.95
N GLN A 428 0.61 3.67 -10.40
CA GLN A 428 0.53 3.06 -11.73
C GLN A 428 0.76 4.11 -12.83
N GLN A 429 0.09 5.26 -12.76
CA GLN A 429 0.21 6.34 -13.74
C GLN A 429 1.63 6.91 -13.79
N ARG A 430 2.25 7.16 -12.63
CA ARG A 430 3.66 7.56 -12.52
C ARG A 430 4.56 6.57 -13.24
N CYS A 431 4.38 5.27 -12.98
CA CYS A 431 5.13 4.23 -13.66
C CYS A 431 4.85 4.14 -15.17
N GLN A 432 3.61 4.28 -15.61
CA GLN A 432 3.29 4.28 -17.04
C GLN A 432 3.93 5.46 -17.79
N SER A 433 4.07 6.62 -17.13
CA SER A 433 4.71 7.80 -17.69
C SER A 433 6.25 7.75 -17.68
N SER A 434 6.85 7.17 -16.63
CA SER A 434 8.29 7.32 -16.34
C SER A 434 9.10 6.02 -16.31
N TRP A 435 8.53 4.84 -16.60
CA TRP A 435 9.22 3.54 -16.49
C TRP A 435 10.59 3.48 -17.19
N TRP A 436 10.72 4.14 -18.34
CA TRP A 436 11.94 4.14 -19.14
C TRP A 436 13.11 4.85 -18.42
N LEU A 437 12.81 5.86 -17.59
CA LEU A 437 13.80 6.56 -16.78
C LEU A 437 14.42 5.63 -15.73
N ASN A 438 13.60 4.75 -15.15
CA ASN A 438 14.03 3.76 -14.17
C ASN A 438 14.96 2.72 -14.82
N ILE A 439 14.67 2.28 -16.05
CA ILE A 439 15.52 1.33 -16.79
C ILE A 439 16.86 1.95 -17.18
N LEU A 440 16.86 3.23 -17.54
CA LEU A 440 18.08 3.98 -17.82
C LEU A 440 18.82 4.44 -16.55
N TYR A 441 18.24 4.23 -15.36
CA TYR A 441 18.76 4.68 -14.07
C TYR A 441 19.00 6.20 -13.98
N ILE A 442 18.14 7.00 -14.62
CA ILE A 442 18.22 8.48 -14.64
C ILE A 442 17.00 9.17 -14.04
N ASN A 443 16.09 8.41 -13.43
CA ASN A 443 14.86 8.91 -12.79
C ASN A 443 15.11 9.91 -11.65
N ASN A 444 16.33 9.99 -11.11
CA ASN A 444 16.68 10.98 -10.07
C ASN A 444 16.94 12.40 -10.62
N TYR A 445 17.01 12.57 -11.95
CA TYR A 445 17.33 13.86 -12.58
C TYR A 445 16.24 14.38 -13.52
N ILE A 446 15.36 13.50 -14.00
CA ILE A 446 14.33 13.85 -14.98
C ILE A 446 12.97 13.51 -14.38
N ASN A 447 12.04 14.48 -14.46
CA ASN A 447 10.66 14.34 -13.98
C ASN A 447 10.59 13.79 -12.55
N THR A 448 11.33 14.42 -11.63
CA THR A 448 11.42 14.00 -10.22
C THR A 448 10.07 13.96 -9.50
N ASP A 449 9.06 14.69 -10.01
CA ASP A 449 7.69 14.68 -9.48
C ASP A 449 6.88 13.43 -9.92
N LEU A 450 7.35 12.74 -10.96
CA LEU A 450 6.72 11.55 -11.54
C LEU A 450 7.64 10.32 -11.39
N LEU A 451 8.32 10.21 -10.25
CA LEU A 451 9.13 9.04 -9.91
C LEU A 451 8.27 7.77 -9.90
N CYS A 452 8.59 6.83 -10.79
CA CYS A 452 8.05 5.47 -10.70
C CYS A 452 8.73 4.74 -9.55
N MET A 453 7.95 4.18 -8.62
CA MET A 453 8.46 3.44 -7.45
C MET A 453 9.48 4.26 -6.65
N PHE A 454 9.03 5.25 -5.88
CA PHE A 454 9.91 6.14 -5.13
C PHE A 454 11.04 5.40 -4.40
N GLN A 455 10.76 4.26 -3.75
CA GLN A 455 11.74 3.47 -2.98
C GLN A 455 12.91 2.91 -3.80
N SER A 456 12.84 2.89 -5.14
CA SER A 456 13.94 2.40 -5.99
C SER A 456 14.92 3.48 -6.43
N TRP A 457 14.78 4.72 -5.94
CA TRP A 457 15.69 5.84 -6.25
C TRP A 457 17.17 5.50 -6.01
N TYR A 458 17.47 4.74 -4.95
CA TYR A 458 18.83 4.40 -4.58
C TYR A 458 19.51 3.47 -5.60
N LEU A 459 18.74 2.64 -6.32
CA LEU A 459 19.27 1.74 -7.33
C LEU A 459 19.86 2.54 -8.51
N SER A 460 19.25 3.68 -8.81
CA SER A 460 19.75 4.62 -9.81
C SER A 460 21.01 5.33 -9.35
N VAL A 461 21.05 5.78 -8.08
CA VAL A 461 22.28 6.35 -7.49
C VAL A 461 23.42 5.32 -7.50
N ASP A 462 23.19 4.10 -7.03
CA ASP A 462 24.19 3.03 -7.01
C ASP A 462 24.72 2.75 -8.43
N SER A 463 23.85 2.81 -9.45
CA SER A 463 24.24 2.64 -10.84
C SER A 463 25.05 3.80 -11.42
N GLN A 464 24.64 5.04 -11.13
CA GLN A 464 25.38 6.23 -11.53
C GLN A 464 26.79 6.24 -10.90
N LEU A 465 26.89 5.96 -9.60
CA LEU A 465 28.17 5.84 -8.90
C LEU A 465 29.02 4.69 -9.45
N PHE A 466 28.40 3.57 -9.82
CA PHE A 466 29.10 2.45 -10.47
C PHE A 466 29.68 2.83 -11.84
N PHE A 467 29.03 3.72 -12.61
CA PHE A 467 29.60 4.20 -13.86
C PHE A 467 30.84 5.07 -13.64
N VAL A 468 30.85 5.90 -12.60
CA VAL A 468 31.97 6.80 -12.27
C VAL A 468 33.13 6.05 -11.59
N ALA A 469 32.83 5.07 -10.75
CA ALA A 469 33.82 4.41 -9.89
C ALA A 469 35.04 3.80 -10.62
N PRO A 470 34.91 3.07 -11.76
CA PRO A 470 36.06 2.52 -12.48
C PRO A 470 37.08 3.57 -12.90
N ILE A 471 36.63 4.77 -13.26
CA ILE A 471 37.49 5.87 -13.69
C ILE A 471 38.33 6.36 -12.50
N VAL A 472 37.68 6.61 -11.37
CA VAL A 472 38.34 7.06 -10.14
C VAL A 472 39.33 6.01 -9.64
N ILE A 473 38.93 4.74 -9.63
CA ILE A 473 39.78 3.62 -9.19
C ILE A 473 40.97 3.44 -10.14
N TYR A 474 40.76 3.51 -11.46
CA TYR A 474 41.82 3.36 -12.45
C TYR A 474 42.87 4.47 -12.35
N ILE A 475 42.45 5.73 -12.19
CA ILE A 475 43.36 6.86 -11.97
C ILE A 475 44.17 6.65 -10.69
N THR A 476 43.52 6.20 -9.61
CA THR A 476 44.16 5.92 -8.33
C THR A 476 45.17 4.78 -8.43
N TYR A 477 44.85 3.73 -9.19
CA TYR A 477 45.74 2.62 -9.49
C TYR A 477 46.97 3.07 -10.30
N ARG A 478 46.78 3.96 -11.28
CA ARG A 478 47.87 4.43 -12.16
C ARG A 478 48.79 5.43 -11.47
N SER A 479 48.23 6.32 -10.65
CA SER A 479 48.98 7.33 -9.90
C SER A 479 48.31 7.62 -8.57
N ARG A 480 48.99 7.23 -7.48
CA ARG A 480 48.51 7.46 -6.12
C ARG A 480 48.31 8.95 -5.81
N LEU A 481 49.22 9.81 -6.25
CA LEU A 481 49.15 11.25 -5.95
C LEU A 481 47.96 11.92 -6.66
N ILE A 482 47.76 11.61 -7.95
CA ILE A 482 46.65 12.17 -8.74
C ILE A 482 45.32 11.61 -8.21
N GLY A 483 45.26 10.30 -7.92
CA GLY A 483 44.10 9.68 -7.31
C GLY A 483 43.72 10.30 -5.97
N LEU A 484 44.68 10.56 -5.08
CA LEU A 484 44.41 11.21 -3.79
C LEU A 484 43.88 12.64 -3.96
N ARG A 485 44.44 13.43 -4.89
CA ARG A 485 43.93 14.77 -5.19
C ARG A 485 42.51 14.74 -5.74
N LEU A 486 42.22 13.78 -6.63
CA LEU A 486 40.89 13.57 -7.18
C LEU A 486 39.89 13.17 -6.08
N LEU A 487 40.25 12.24 -5.20
CA LEU A 487 39.40 11.82 -4.08
C LEU A 487 39.11 12.98 -3.13
N TYR A 488 40.12 13.78 -2.78
CA TYR A 488 39.93 14.97 -1.95
C TYR A 488 38.98 15.97 -2.62
N ALA A 489 39.20 16.26 -3.91
CA ALA A 489 38.32 17.15 -4.67
C ALA A 489 36.88 16.63 -4.71
N LEU A 490 36.68 15.32 -4.96
CA LEU A 490 35.36 14.72 -4.96
C LEU A 490 34.67 14.84 -3.59
N VAL A 491 35.38 14.56 -2.48
CA VAL A 491 34.82 14.71 -1.13
C VAL A 491 34.36 16.14 -0.87
N VAL A 492 35.20 17.13 -1.21
CA VAL A 492 34.85 18.55 -1.05
C VAL A 492 33.62 18.91 -1.91
N ILE A 493 33.58 18.47 -3.17
CA ILE A 493 32.46 18.74 -4.09
C ILE A 493 31.16 18.09 -3.57
N THR A 494 31.22 16.84 -3.14
CA THR A 494 30.05 16.09 -2.64
C THR A 494 29.53 16.63 -1.31
N ALA A 495 30.35 17.33 -0.53
CA ALA A 495 29.90 18.03 0.68
C ALA A 495 29.37 19.44 0.36
N ALA A 496 30.06 20.17 -0.52
CA ALA A 496 29.74 21.56 -0.81
C ALA A 496 28.45 21.72 -1.63
N ILE A 497 28.19 20.85 -2.62
CA ILE A 497 27.00 20.96 -3.47
C ILE A 497 25.72 20.78 -2.65
N PRO A 498 25.50 19.67 -1.90
CA PRO A 498 24.28 19.52 -1.10
C PRO A 498 24.14 20.64 -0.06
N PHE A 499 25.25 21.04 0.60
CA PHE A 499 25.23 22.16 1.53
C PHE A 499 24.72 23.46 0.86
N ALA A 500 25.25 23.81 -0.30
CA ALA A 500 24.86 25.01 -1.02
C ALA A 500 23.40 24.95 -1.48
N VAL A 501 22.96 23.81 -2.03
CA VAL A 501 21.57 23.62 -2.48
C VAL A 501 20.62 23.72 -1.30
N THR A 502 20.85 22.97 -0.22
CA THR A 502 20.01 23.00 0.99
C THR A 502 19.95 24.40 1.61
N TYR A 503 21.08 25.12 1.65
CA TYR A 503 21.13 26.48 2.21
C TYR A 503 20.38 27.50 1.34
N VAL A 504 20.58 27.46 0.01
CA VAL A 504 19.97 28.42 -0.93
C VAL A 504 18.47 28.17 -1.10
N GLU A 505 18.08 26.91 -1.24
CA GLU A 505 16.69 26.51 -1.46
C GLU A 505 15.90 26.33 -0.15
N GLN A 506 16.53 26.53 1.01
CA GLN A 506 15.92 26.39 2.33
C GLN A 506 15.25 25.03 2.53
N LEU A 507 15.89 23.97 2.02
CA LEU A 507 15.38 22.61 2.12
C LEU A 507 15.56 22.02 3.51
N ASP A 508 14.78 21.00 3.83
CA ASP A 508 15.01 20.19 5.03
C ASP A 508 16.34 19.43 4.94
N PRO A 509 17.00 19.15 6.09
CA PRO A 509 18.27 18.43 6.11
C PRO A 509 18.16 16.97 5.63
N THR A 510 16.94 16.42 5.61
CA THR A 510 16.61 15.08 5.14
C THR A 510 15.15 15.05 4.68
N LEU A 511 14.72 13.99 4.01
CA LEU A 511 13.30 13.78 3.72
C LEU A 511 12.54 13.61 5.04
N MET A 512 11.70 14.58 5.36
CA MET A 512 10.85 14.54 6.55
C MET A 512 9.51 13.89 6.18
N VAL A 513 9.17 12.79 6.87
CA VAL A 513 7.86 12.13 6.74
C VAL A 513 6.96 12.66 7.86
N TYR A 514 5.82 13.24 7.47
CA TYR A 514 4.81 13.74 8.40
C TYR A 514 3.61 12.79 8.39
N ALA A 515 2.92 12.68 9.54
CA ALA A 515 1.65 11.97 9.59
C ALA A 515 0.56 12.81 8.91
N GLU A 516 -0.17 12.21 7.98
CA GLU A 516 -1.36 12.79 7.34
C GLU A 516 -2.66 12.50 8.11
#